data_AF-A0A2G5UZC8-F1
#
_entry.id   AF-A0A2G5UZC8-F1
#
_cell.length_a   1.000
_cell.length_b   1.000
_cell.length_c   1.000
_cell.angle_alpha   90.00
_cell.angle_beta   90.00
_cell.angle_gamma   90.00
#
_symmetry.space_group_name_H-M   'P 1'
#
loop_
_entity.id
_entity.type
_entity.pdbx_description
1 polymer ?
#
loop_
_entity_poly.entity_id
_entity_poly.type
_entity_poly.pdbx_seq_one_letter_code
_entity_poly.pdbx_strand_id
1 'polypeptide(L)'
;MNPPAEDTATGTSTPTSSSTPRRSGKRTPEEMALDLINNRPKIKRIVKLVSVFYEGKVLELDLNETTVPRGLIQWLRHLHDLIGEVTDGGFPKEWKIDDDLKNVQGPYTQDELVELVEMYNTVAKPFAAAWAGSYNTGNLKDWGNPHCTDEIAGSIVHLALDMGIPKVEDLNNCYRAWSSEVYGETNLNQMASILDEVGVGMKDVFIDLGCGIGQLVFFTSAYAQCKKSYGIELNPFPYQLGANVQLIFRKLMKNFGKRFGKHEILEGDIMNVEFREKIKESTVIFINNLLFDAEFMWRLKTEILQHLDEGVKIITTKPLGDPKKINVTDRRIGDLSAISETVYLKSLPGGVSWTDKPCRFYLTTINRMKLVNYFKQKRVMETEMSSKKKKPTKRNRSHDSENSSFDESTLPIQPTSDEPNQKRHTGRDPKMPRAIPDVFDATPSKGRGRPKKIPEPSTSSSRRRSSDDEDYKPSSSSIRHRSARRSSVLKPKQEPLDYADMPLLVKEEIPDDVDDVSDVMERMLEQVVKMV
;
A
#
# COMPACT_ATOMS: atom_id res chain seq x y z
N MET A 1 41.77 67.44 -43.84
CA MET A 1 42.33 66.89 -45.10
C MET A 1 42.27 65.37 -45.03
N ASN A 2 41.96 64.70 -46.15
CA ASN A 2 41.90 63.24 -46.41
C ASN A 2 42.11 63.05 -47.95
N PRO A 3 42.31 61.84 -48.53
CA PRO A 3 42.72 60.54 -47.96
C PRO A 3 44.26 60.44 -48.09
N PRO A 4 44.99 59.55 -48.82
CA PRO A 4 44.69 58.27 -49.55
C PRO A 4 44.32 57.06 -48.65
N ALA A 5 44.01 55.81 -49.06
CA ALA A 5 44.19 54.98 -50.29
C ALA A 5 45.58 54.33 -50.49
N GLU A 6 45.76 53.09 -50.99
CA GLU A 6 44.88 51.97 -51.45
C GLU A 6 45.73 50.66 -51.49
N ASP A 7 45.26 49.40 -51.50
CA ASP A 7 43.91 48.79 -51.36
C ASP A 7 43.95 47.65 -50.27
N THR A 8 43.73 46.31 -50.36
CA THR A 8 43.29 45.29 -51.35
C THR A 8 42.68 44.07 -50.61
N ALA A 9 41.82 43.24 -51.25
CA ALA A 9 41.04 42.17 -50.60
C ALA A 9 41.10 40.75 -51.22
N THR A 10 40.85 39.70 -50.41
CA THR A 10 40.23 38.37 -50.71
C THR A 10 40.32 37.44 -49.49
N GLY A 11 39.37 36.56 -49.13
CA GLY A 11 37.99 36.38 -49.59
C GLY A 11 37.27 35.23 -48.83
N THR A 12 35.94 35.36 -48.60
CA THR A 12 34.89 34.32 -48.31
C THR A 12 35.25 33.06 -47.48
N SER A 13 34.47 32.69 -46.45
CA SER A 13 33.05 32.31 -46.57
C SER A 13 32.30 32.27 -45.21
N THR A 14 30.99 31.96 -45.23
CA THR A 14 30.03 32.18 -44.12
C THR A 14 29.91 31.00 -43.13
N PRO A 15 29.24 31.20 -41.98
CA PRO A 15 27.83 30.83 -41.93
C PRO A 15 26.90 31.90 -41.32
N THR A 16 25.64 31.91 -41.75
CA THR A 16 24.57 32.76 -41.23
C THR A 16 23.66 32.01 -40.25
N SER A 17 23.32 32.63 -39.12
CA SER A 17 22.01 32.41 -38.48
C SER A 17 21.56 33.68 -37.75
N SER A 18 20.26 33.96 -37.77
CA SER A 18 19.68 35.22 -37.27
C SER A 18 19.08 35.05 -35.87
N SER A 19 19.49 35.91 -34.94
CA SER A 19 18.83 36.06 -33.63
C SER A 19 18.11 37.41 -33.56
N THR A 20 16.79 37.38 -33.74
CA THR A 20 15.93 38.53 -33.43
C THR A 20 15.67 38.56 -31.91
N PRO A 21 15.90 39.70 -31.22
CA PRO A 21 15.63 39.79 -29.79
C PRO A 21 14.12 39.71 -29.55
N ARG A 22 13.66 38.72 -28.78
CA ARG A 22 12.27 38.62 -28.37
C ARG A 22 11.90 39.86 -27.53
N ARG A 23 10.96 40.68 -28.04
CA ARG A 23 10.31 41.75 -27.27
C ARG A 23 9.74 41.16 -25.98
N SER A 24 10.10 41.73 -24.84
CA SER A 24 9.35 41.53 -23.61
C SER A 24 7.95 42.13 -23.78
N GLY A 25 6.93 41.28 -23.76
CA GLY A 25 5.55 41.74 -23.76
C GLY A 25 5.29 42.56 -22.50
N LYS A 26 4.79 43.80 -22.66
CA LYS A 26 4.19 44.51 -21.53
C LYS A 26 2.88 43.78 -21.20
N ARG A 27 2.73 43.31 -19.96
CA ARG A 27 1.48 42.73 -19.47
C ARG A 27 0.33 43.72 -19.69
N THR A 28 -0.86 43.22 -19.99
CA THR A 28 -2.03 44.08 -20.14
C THR A 28 -2.46 44.64 -18.78
N PRO A 29 -3.18 45.79 -18.74
CA PRO A 29 -3.78 46.27 -17.50
C PRO A 29 -4.76 45.26 -16.87
N GLU A 30 -5.38 44.42 -17.70
CA GLU A 30 -6.29 43.35 -17.26
C GLU A 30 -5.53 42.19 -16.62
N GLU A 31 -4.43 41.71 -17.22
CA GLU A 31 -3.52 40.73 -16.63
C GLU A 31 -2.97 41.23 -15.29
N MET A 32 -2.55 42.50 -15.23
CA MET A 32 -2.07 43.12 -13.99
C MET A 32 -3.18 43.29 -12.94
N ALA A 33 -4.42 43.60 -13.35
CA ALA A 33 -5.56 43.65 -12.44
C ALA A 33 -5.93 42.26 -11.92
N LEU A 34 -5.84 41.22 -12.76
CA LEU A 34 -6.08 39.84 -12.35
C LEU A 34 -4.99 39.33 -11.40
N ASP A 35 -3.71 39.62 -11.68
CA ASP A 35 -2.59 39.41 -10.75
C ASP A 35 -2.85 40.12 -9.41
N LEU A 36 -3.32 41.37 -9.43
CA LEU A 36 -3.64 42.14 -8.22
C LEU A 36 -4.88 41.66 -7.47
N ILE A 37 -5.83 40.99 -8.14
CA ILE A 37 -7.01 40.38 -7.50
C ILE A 37 -6.64 39.00 -6.92
N ASN A 38 -5.87 38.21 -7.65
CA ASN A 38 -5.44 36.86 -7.22
C ASN A 38 -4.40 36.92 -6.09
N ASN A 39 -3.51 37.92 -6.10
CA ASN A 39 -2.49 38.15 -5.07
C ASN A 39 -2.91 39.17 -4.00
N ARG A 40 -4.18 39.62 -3.97
CA ARG A 40 -4.70 40.33 -2.78
C ARG A 40 -4.62 39.37 -1.58
N PRO A 41 -4.11 39.81 -0.42
CA PRO A 41 -4.18 39.00 0.78
C PRO A 41 -5.64 38.79 1.16
N LYS A 42 -6.17 37.58 0.89
CA LYS A 42 -7.50 37.18 1.35
C LYS A 42 -7.53 37.35 2.87
N ILE A 43 -8.54 38.07 3.38
CA ILE A 43 -8.72 38.25 4.82
C ILE A 43 -9.04 36.87 5.40
N LYS A 44 -8.10 36.31 6.17
CA LYS A 44 -8.23 34.97 6.75
C LYS A 44 -9.44 34.93 7.68
N ARG A 45 -10.42 34.09 7.34
CA ARG A 45 -11.70 34.04 8.03
C ARG A 45 -11.67 32.86 9.01
N ILE A 46 -10.85 33.04 10.04
CA ILE A 46 -10.52 31.97 10.99
C ILE A 46 -11.62 31.84 12.04
N VAL A 47 -12.35 30.73 12.04
CA VAL A 47 -13.17 30.30 13.16
C VAL A 47 -12.35 29.49 14.16
N LYS A 48 -12.76 29.56 15.43
CA LYS A 48 -12.08 28.90 16.56
C LYS A 48 -13.08 28.06 17.33
N LEU A 49 -13.07 26.74 17.13
CA LEU A 49 -13.99 25.81 17.78
C LEU A 49 -13.40 25.33 19.13
N VAL A 50 -14.14 25.51 20.21
CA VAL A 50 -13.79 25.02 21.55
C VAL A 50 -13.78 23.48 21.57
N SER A 51 -12.80 22.87 22.23
CA SER A 51 -12.85 21.43 22.52
C SER A 51 -13.61 21.15 23.80
N VAL A 52 -14.36 20.06 23.80
CA VAL A 52 -14.99 19.43 24.97
C VAL A 52 -14.31 18.11 25.37
N PHE A 53 -13.23 17.72 24.68
CA PHE A 53 -12.54 16.43 24.87
C PHE A 53 -11.24 16.61 25.68
N TYR A 54 -11.19 16.16 26.93
CA TYR A 54 -9.97 16.11 27.76
C TYR A 54 -9.19 17.47 27.76
N GLU A 55 -7.86 17.46 27.56
CA GLU A 55 -6.98 18.62 27.32
C GLU A 55 -6.98 19.08 25.84
N GLY A 56 -8.13 18.93 25.17
CA GLY A 56 -8.30 19.21 23.75
C GLY A 56 -8.07 20.68 23.40
N LYS A 57 -7.31 20.91 22.34
CA LYS A 57 -6.91 22.27 21.92
C LYS A 57 -7.98 22.90 21.02
N VAL A 58 -8.12 24.23 21.10
CA VAL A 58 -9.00 24.99 20.20
C VAL A 58 -8.67 24.67 18.74
N LEU A 59 -9.68 24.29 17.96
CA LEU A 59 -9.56 23.95 16.55
C LEU A 59 -9.71 25.21 15.70
N GLU A 60 -8.61 25.67 15.12
CA GLU A 60 -8.58 26.85 14.25
C GLU A 60 -8.68 26.46 12.78
N LEU A 61 -9.74 26.93 12.10
CA LEU A 61 -10.09 26.61 10.73
C LEU A 61 -10.33 27.89 9.92
N ASP A 62 -9.77 28.00 8.72
CA ASP A 62 -9.96 29.17 7.85
C ASP A 62 -11.09 28.88 6.85
N LEU A 63 -12.22 29.58 6.95
CA LEU A 63 -13.40 29.36 6.11
C LEU A 63 -13.17 29.73 4.63
N ASN A 64 -12.02 30.32 4.29
CA ASN A 64 -11.62 30.55 2.90
C ASN A 64 -11.12 29.28 2.18
N GLU A 65 -10.78 28.21 2.92
CA GLU A 65 -10.39 26.93 2.33
C GLU A 65 -11.64 26.18 1.86
N THR A 66 -11.69 25.84 0.57
CA THR A 66 -12.91 25.46 -0.18
C THR A 66 -13.79 24.37 0.46
N THR A 67 -13.18 23.44 1.20
CA THR A 67 -13.82 22.26 1.80
C THR A 67 -13.98 22.33 3.31
N VAL A 68 -13.31 23.27 3.97
CA VAL A 68 -13.36 23.42 5.43
C VAL A 68 -14.78 23.73 5.94
N PRO A 69 -15.57 24.60 5.30
CA PRO A 69 -16.99 24.80 5.59
C PRO A 69 -17.83 23.52 5.63
N ARG A 70 -17.79 22.68 4.58
CA ARG A 70 -18.56 21.42 4.52
C ARG A 70 -18.13 20.41 5.57
N GLY A 71 -16.82 20.25 5.80
CA GLY A 71 -16.31 19.40 6.89
C GLY A 71 -16.68 19.92 8.29
N LEU A 72 -16.70 21.24 8.49
CA LEU A 72 -17.11 21.86 9.75
C LEU A 72 -18.60 21.63 10.03
N ILE A 73 -19.47 21.71 9.02
CA ILE A 73 -20.91 21.41 9.16
C ILE A 73 -21.13 19.94 9.56
N GLN A 74 -20.42 19.01 8.93
CA GLN A 74 -20.47 17.59 9.30
C GLN A 74 -20.00 17.37 10.75
N TRP A 75 -18.92 18.04 11.16
CA TRP A 75 -18.40 17.92 12.53
C TRP A 75 -19.32 18.55 13.59
N LEU A 76 -19.94 19.69 13.31
CA LEU A 76 -20.91 20.31 14.22
C LEU A 76 -22.19 19.47 14.37
N ARG A 77 -22.64 18.78 13.31
CA ARG A 77 -23.71 17.77 13.37
C ARG A 77 -23.32 16.59 14.26
N HIS A 78 -22.12 16.02 14.04
CA HIS A 78 -21.62 14.92 14.87
C HIS A 78 -21.49 15.31 16.36
N LEU A 79 -21.05 16.53 16.66
CA LEU A 79 -20.98 17.05 18.03
C LEU A 79 -22.37 17.20 18.68
N HIS A 80 -23.37 17.67 17.93
CA HIS A 80 -24.76 17.72 18.35
C HIS A 80 -25.29 16.31 18.69
N ASP A 81 -25.07 15.33 17.81
CA ASP A 81 -25.57 13.96 17.99
C ASP A 81 -24.78 13.15 19.05
N LEU A 82 -23.54 13.56 19.34
CA LEU A 82 -22.70 12.98 20.39
C LEU A 82 -23.05 13.52 21.79
N ILE A 83 -23.51 14.77 21.90
CA ILE A 83 -23.68 15.49 23.17
C ILE A 83 -25.06 16.16 23.20
N GLY A 84 -26.08 15.43 23.65
CA GLY A 84 -27.47 15.92 23.66
C GLY A 84 -27.68 17.18 24.50
N GLU A 85 -26.84 17.45 25.49
CA GLU A 85 -26.86 18.69 26.26
C GLU A 85 -26.44 19.92 25.42
N VAL A 86 -25.75 19.74 24.30
CA VAL A 86 -25.50 20.83 23.33
C VAL A 86 -26.79 21.21 22.61
N THR A 87 -27.59 20.22 22.22
CA THR A 87 -28.92 20.42 21.62
C THR A 87 -29.86 21.19 22.56
N ASP A 88 -29.86 20.86 23.87
CA ASP A 88 -30.73 21.53 24.84
C ASP A 88 -30.19 22.87 25.37
N GLY A 89 -28.88 23.12 25.23
CA GLY A 89 -28.27 24.42 25.55
C GLY A 89 -28.59 25.55 24.56
N GLY A 90 -29.39 25.29 23.52
CA GLY A 90 -29.80 26.30 22.53
C GLY A 90 -29.03 26.28 21.21
N PHE A 91 -28.29 25.20 20.93
CA PHE A 91 -27.71 24.98 19.60
C PHE A 91 -28.81 24.56 18.59
N PRO A 92 -28.70 24.85 17.28
CA PRO A 92 -29.75 24.56 16.31
C PRO A 92 -30.13 23.07 16.24
N LYS A 93 -31.43 22.79 16.44
CA LYS A 93 -32.01 21.44 16.34
C LYS A 93 -32.35 21.03 14.90
N GLU A 94 -32.51 22.02 14.03
CA GLU A 94 -32.75 21.85 12.59
C GLU A 94 -31.54 22.35 11.79
N TRP A 95 -31.22 21.65 10.71
CA TRP A 95 -30.09 21.96 9.84
C TRP A 95 -30.57 22.27 8.44
N LYS A 96 -29.92 23.24 7.78
CA LYS A 96 -30.13 23.46 6.34
C LYS A 96 -29.77 22.18 5.58
N ILE A 97 -30.67 21.80 4.67
CA ILE A 97 -30.47 20.71 3.72
C ILE A 97 -29.58 21.23 2.58
N ASP A 98 -28.75 20.36 2.01
CA ASP A 98 -27.92 20.66 0.85
C ASP A 98 -28.40 19.81 -0.34
N ASP A 99 -29.26 20.39 -1.17
CA ASP A 99 -29.90 19.68 -2.28
C ASP A 99 -28.94 19.44 -3.47
N ASP A 100 -27.79 20.15 -3.51
CA ASP A 100 -26.74 19.92 -4.51
C ASP A 100 -25.54 19.18 -3.90
N LEU A 101 -25.41 17.89 -4.21
CA LEU A 101 -24.28 17.05 -3.83
C LEU A 101 -22.90 17.65 -4.23
N LYS A 102 -22.87 18.48 -5.28
CA LYS A 102 -21.65 19.15 -5.79
C LYS A 102 -21.28 20.42 -5.01
N ASN A 103 -22.10 20.84 -4.07
CA ASN A 103 -21.79 21.95 -3.18
C ASN A 103 -20.65 21.57 -2.22
N VAL A 104 -19.43 21.98 -2.55
CA VAL A 104 -18.23 21.74 -1.72
C VAL A 104 -18.16 22.62 -0.46
N GLN A 105 -18.96 23.69 -0.40
CA GLN A 105 -19.00 24.64 0.72
C GLN A 105 -20.06 24.24 1.76
N GLY A 106 -21.10 23.52 1.35
CA GLY A 106 -22.29 23.25 2.18
C GLY A 106 -23.35 24.36 2.08
N PRO A 107 -24.53 24.19 2.70
CA PRO A 107 -25.70 25.05 2.47
C PRO A 107 -25.70 26.33 3.34
N TYR A 108 -24.57 26.68 3.96
CA TYR A 108 -24.42 27.83 4.85
C TYR A 108 -23.42 28.84 4.28
N THR A 109 -23.67 30.13 4.49
CA THR A 109 -22.69 31.18 4.19
C THR A 109 -21.53 31.15 5.20
N GLN A 110 -20.42 31.77 4.84
CA GLN A 110 -19.30 31.95 5.78
C GLN A 110 -19.69 32.78 7.02
N ASP A 111 -20.72 33.64 6.92
CA ASP A 111 -21.23 34.44 8.03
C ASP A 111 -22.04 33.58 9.01
N GLU A 112 -22.98 32.81 8.48
CA GLU A 112 -23.77 31.83 9.25
C GLU A 112 -22.88 30.77 9.92
N LEU A 113 -21.74 30.42 9.31
CA LEU A 113 -20.76 29.50 9.90
C LEU A 113 -19.93 30.11 11.03
N VAL A 114 -19.73 31.43 11.06
CA VAL A 114 -19.17 32.12 12.23
C VAL A 114 -20.20 32.09 13.36
N GLU A 115 -21.46 32.46 13.07
CA GLU A 115 -22.56 32.45 14.04
C GLU A 115 -22.80 31.05 14.63
N LEU A 116 -22.78 29.99 13.80
CA LEU A 116 -22.86 28.59 14.26
C LEU A 116 -21.71 28.22 15.21
N VAL A 117 -20.47 28.61 14.91
CA VAL A 117 -19.33 28.33 15.80
C VAL A 117 -19.44 29.15 17.09
N GLU A 118 -19.96 30.38 17.06
CA GLU A 118 -20.18 31.19 18.26
C GLU A 118 -21.32 30.66 19.15
N MET A 119 -22.42 30.17 18.55
CA MET A 119 -23.49 29.46 19.26
C MET A 119 -22.96 28.17 19.91
N TYR A 120 -22.29 27.30 19.14
CA TYR A 120 -21.65 26.10 19.69
C TYR A 120 -20.70 26.45 20.83
N ASN A 121 -19.79 27.42 20.62
CA ASN A 121 -18.81 27.81 21.63
C ASN A 121 -19.46 28.37 22.90
N THR A 122 -20.65 28.96 22.82
CA THR A 122 -21.38 29.45 23.99
C THR A 122 -21.91 28.30 24.83
N VAL A 123 -22.47 27.27 24.17
CA VAL A 123 -22.98 26.06 24.84
C VAL A 123 -21.84 25.14 25.31
N ALA A 124 -20.76 25.02 24.54
CA ALA A 124 -19.65 24.10 24.79
C ALA A 124 -18.71 24.54 25.94
N LYS A 125 -18.57 25.85 26.21
CA LYS A 125 -17.64 26.37 27.24
C LYS A 125 -17.85 25.79 28.65
N PRO A 126 -19.09 25.72 29.20
CA PRO A 126 -19.34 25.05 30.48
C PRO A 126 -18.87 23.59 30.52
N PHE A 127 -19.18 22.80 29.48
CA PHE A 127 -18.75 21.41 29.39
C PHE A 127 -17.23 21.30 29.27
N ALA A 128 -16.60 22.09 28.39
CA ALA A 128 -15.15 22.15 28.25
C ALA A 128 -14.43 22.47 29.57
N ALA A 129 -14.97 23.40 30.38
CA ALA A 129 -14.42 23.73 31.69
C ALA A 129 -14.65 22.62 32.74
N ALA A 130 -15.81 21.97 32.74
CA ALA A 130 -16.14 20.89 33.67
C ALA A 130 -15.48 19.53 33.32
N TRP A 131 -15.16 19.31 32.04
CA TRP A 131 -14.61 18.07 31.50
C TRP A 131 -13.10 18.12 31.26
N ALA A 132 -12.46 19.28 31.40
CA ALA A 132 -11.02 19.45 31.34
C ALA A 132 -10.29 18.46 32.27
N GLY A 133 -9.27 17.78 31.74
CA GLY A 133 -8.54 16.76 32.51
C GLY A 133 -9.31 15.47 32.81
N SER A 134 -10.48 15.25 32.20
CA SER A 134 -11.24 13.99 32.30
C SER A 134 -11.69 13.47 30.93
N TYR A 135 -11.70 12.15 30.78
CA TYR A 135 -12.03 11.50 29.49
C TYR A 135 -13.53 11.44 29.21
N ASN A 136 -14.39 11.53 30.25
CA ASN A 136 -15.85 11.66 30.13
C ASN A 136 -16.51 10.64 29.18
N THR A 137 -16.00 9.40 29.16
CA THR A 137 -16.45 8.32 28.27
C THR A 137 -17.91 7.90 28.46
N GLY A 138 -18.53 8.23 29.60
CA GLY A 138 -19.99 8.08 29.80
C GLY A 138 -20.83 8.96 28.88
N ASN A 139 -20.32 10.15 28.53
CA ASN A 139 -21.00 11.13 27.67
C ASN A 139 -20.44 11.05 26.25
N LEU A 140 -19.11 11.08 26.13
CA LEU A 140 -18.37 11.14 24.86
C LEU A 140 -18.12 9.76 24.23
N LYS A 141 -18.53 8.65 24.87
CA LYS A 141 -18.29 7.27 24.38
C LYS A 141 -16.79 7.09 24.04
N ASP A 142 -16.46 6.39 22.96
CA ASP A 142 -15.08 6.21 22.49
C ASP A 142 -14.42 7.49 21.94
N TRP A 143 -15.17 8.58 21.71
CA TRP A 143 -14.55 9.88 21.48
C TRP A 143 -13.86 10.43 22.73
N GLY A 144 -14.30 10.04 23.92
CA GLY A 144 -13.65 10.38 25.19
C GLY A 144 -12.31 9.67 25.45
N ASN A 145 -12.12 8.47 24.89
CA ASN A 145 -10.93 7.64 25.12
C ASN A 145 -9.66 8.29 24.53
N PRO A 146 -8.53 8.43 25.27
CA PRO A 146 -7.29 9.01 24.71
C PRO A 146 -6.69 8.18 23.56
N HIS A 147 -6.99 6.89 23.48
CA HIS A 147 -6.61 6.02 22.37
C HIS A 147 -7.81 5.83 21.42
N CYS A 148 -7.58 5.81 20.11
CA CYS A 148 -8.65 5.59 19.13
C CYS A 148 -8.96 4.09 18.96
N THR A 149 -10.24 3.75 18.81
CA THR A 149 -10.64 2.54 18.08
C THR A 149 -10.35 2.71 16.59
N ASP A 150 -10.50 1.65 15.80
CA ASP A 150 -10.42 1.69 14.35
C ASP A 150 -11.53 2.58 13.77
N GLU A 151 -12.76 2.47 14.27
CA GLU A 151 -13.88 3.35 13.89
C GLU A 151 -13.53 4.84 14.11
N ILE A 152 -13.05 5.19 15.31
CA ILE A 152 -12.73 6.58 15.67
C ILE A 152 -11.51 7.09 14.88
N ALA A 153 -10.48 6.26 14.68
CA ALA A 153 -9.35 6.61 13.82
C ALA A 153 -9.80 6.85 12.36
N GLY A 154 -10.71 6.01 11.86
CA GLY A 154 -11.32 6.13 10.54
C GLY A 154 -12.12 7.43 10.39
N SER A 155 -13.03 7.73 11.32
CA SER A 155 -13.81 8.97 11.31
C SER A 155 -12.94 10.22 11.29
N ILE A 156 -11.84 10.26 12.05
CA ILE A 156 -10.96 11.43 12.11
C ILE A 156 -10.11 11.56 10.83
N VAL A 157 -9.72 10.45 10.21
CA VAL A 157 -9.03 10.46 8.90
C VAL A 157 -9.98 10.90 7.79
N HIS A 158 -11.20 10.36 7.72
CA HIS A 158 -12.22 10.80 6.75
C HIS A 158 -12.56 12.28 6.92
N LEU A 159 -12.73 12.78 8.16
CA LEU A 159 -12.97 14.21 8.40
C LEU A 159 -11.79 15.10 7.95
N ALA A 160 -10.55 14.62 8.07
CA ALA A 160 -9.36 15.32 7.57
C ALA A 160 -9.28 15.33 6.03
N LEU A 161 -9.73 14.25 5.38
CA LEU A 161 -9.84 14.13 3.92
C LEU A 161 -10.92 15.08 3.39
N ASP A 162 -12.13 15.02 3.96
CA ASP A 162 -13.28 15.86 3.60
C ASP A 162 -13.00 17.36 3.74
N MET A 163 -12.24 17.78 4.77
CA MET A 163 -11.80 19.16 4.91
C MET A 163 -10.62 19.52 3.99
N GLY A 164 -9.77 18.55 3.64
CA GLY A 164 -8.44 18.78 3.03
C GLY A 164 -8.34 18.56 1.51
N ILE A 165 -9.33 17.92 0.88
CA ILE A 165 -9.30 17.57 -0.54
C ILE A 165 -10.46 18.26 -1.28
N PRO A 166 -10.24 19.40 -1.96
CA PRO A 166 -11.29 20.18 -2.62
C PRO A 166 -12.12 19.43 -3.66
N LYS A 167 -11.52 18.43 -4.32
CA LYS A 167 -12.12 17.58 -5.36
C LYS A 167 -11.44 16.21 -5.38
N VAL A 168 -12.11 15.19 -4.85
CA VAL A 168 -11.61 13.80 -4.93
C VAL A 168 -11.52 13.32 -6.38
N GLU A 169 -12.41 13.81 -7.27
CA GLU A 169 -12.40 13.52 -8.71
C GLU A 169 -11.06 13.84 -9.40
N ASP A 170 -10.31 14.84 -8.93
CA ASP A 170 -9.05 15.24 -9.58
C ASP A 170 -7.92 14.20 -9.35
N LEU A 171 -8.01 13.34 -8.32
CA LEU A 171 -7.08 12.23 -8.10
C LEU A 171 -7.17 11.18 -9.23
N ASN A 172 -8.35 10.95 -9.81
CA ASN A 172 -8.53 10.00 -10.92
C ASN A 172 -7.69 10.39 -12.15
N ASN A 173 -7.43 11.68 -12.36
CA ASN A 173 -6.60 12.16 -13.47
C ASN A 173 -5.11 11.81 -13.26
N CYS A 174 -4.66 11.66 -12.01
CA CYS A 174 -3.26 11.44 -11.66
C CYS A 174 -2.81 9.98 -11.85
N TYR A 175 -3.72 9.01 -11.70
CA TYR A 175 -3.42 7.57 -11.83
C TYR A 175 -3.69 6.98 -13.22
N ARG A 176 -4.00 7.87 -14.19
CA ARG A 176 -4.15 7.63 -15.65
C ARG A 176 -5.44 6.87 -16.03
N ALA A 177 -6.09 7.37 -17.08
CA ALA A 177 -7.48 7.03 -17.39
C ALA A 177 -7.69 5.61 -17.97
N TRP A 178 -8.39 4.75 -17.22
CA TRP A 178 -9.29 3.70 -17.74
C TRP A 178 -10.46 3.30 -16.81
N SER A 179 -10.59 3.90 -15.62
CA SER A 179 -11.80 3.84 -14.77
C SER A 179 -12.05 5.20 -14.10
N SER A 180 -13.31 5.50 -13.76
CA SER A 180 -13.74 6.73 -13.06
C SER A 180 -13.79 6.58 -11.53
N GLU A 181 -13.27 5.48 -11.01
CA GLU A 181 -13.26 5.10 -9.60
C GLU A 181 -11.81 4.97 -9.13
N VAL A 182 -11.52 5.40 -7.90
CA VAL A 182 -10.16 5.55 -7.37
C VAL A 182 -9.49 4.19 -7.15
N TYR A 183 -8.81 3.71 -8.19
CA TYR A 183 -8.13 2.42 -8.21
C TYR A 183 -6.90 2.43 -7.30
N GLY A 184 -6.96 1.74 -6.16
CA GLY A 184 -5.79 1.50 -5.30
C GLY A 184 -5.99 1.75 -3.80
N GLU A 185 -7.10 2.35 -3.37
CA GLU A 185 -7.30 2.63 -1.94
C GLU A 185 -7.70 1.39 -1.13
N THR A 186 -6.84 0.99 -0.20
CA THR A 186 -7.14 -0.05 0.79
C THR A 186 -8.05 0.56 1.86
N ASN A 187 -9.13 -0.16 2.21
CA ASN A 187 -10.11 0.31 3.19
C ASN A 187 -9.51 0.35 4.60
N LEU A 188 -9.82 1.37 5.40
CA LEU A 188 -9.28 1.53 6.75
C LEU A 188 -9.63 0.37 7.69
N ASN A 189 -10.79 -0.27 7.53
CA ASN A 189 -11.19 -1.44 8.31
C ASN A 189 -10.36 -2.69 7.92
N GLN A 190 -9.96 -2.79 6.65
CA GLN A 190 -9.01 -3.82 6.21
C GLN A 190 -7.60 -3.52 6.73
N MET A 191 -7.20 -2.25 6.81
CA MET A 191 -5.93 -1.85 7.43
C MET A 191 -5.91 -2.16 8.93
N ALA A 192 -7.00 -1.92 9.67
CA ALA A 192 -7.14 -2.31 11.08
C ALA A 192 -6.91 -3.82 11.25
N SER A 193 -7.66 -4.65 10.51
CA SER A 193 -7.52 -6.10 10.57
C SER A 193 -6.14 -6.61 10.16
N ILE A 194 -5.38 -5.85 9.35
CA ILE A 194 -3.97 -6.15 9.01
C ILE A 194 -3.05 -5.77 10.16
N LEU A 195 -3.19 -4.57 10.74
CA LEU A 195 -2.37 -4.09 11.85
C LEU A 195 -2.50 -5.00 13.08
N ASP A 196 -3.71 -5.50 13.35
CA ASP A 196 -4.00 -6.46 14.43
C ASP A 196 -3.35 -7.83 14.17
N GLU A 197 -3.58 -8.41 12.98
CA GLU A 197 -3.05 -9.73 12.61
C GLU A 197 -1.52 -9.74 12.52
N VAL A 198 -0.92 -8.64 12.07
CA VAL A 198 0.53 -8.44 11.99
C VAL A 198 1.12 -8.05 13.36
N GLY A 199 0.29 -7.67 14.35
CA GLY A 199 0.73 -7.26 15.68
C GLY A 199 1.62 -6.02 15.65
N VAL A 200 1.09 -4.92 15.10
CA VAL A 200 1.77 -3.62 14.96
C VAL A 200 1.39 -2.70 16.13
N GLY A 201 2.35 -1.99 16.72
CA GLY A 201 2.04 -1.08 17.83
C GLY A 201 3.10 -0.01 18.13
N MET A 202 3.04 0.56 19.33
CA MET A 202 3.81 1.75 19.73
C MET A 202 5.34 1.65 19.64
N LYS A 203 5.90 0.44 19.49
CA LYS A 203 7.35 0.21 19.28
C LYS A 203 7.77 0.32 17.82
N ASP A 204 6.83 0.07 16.89
CA ASP A 204 7.09 -0.15 15.48
C ASP A 204 7.30 1.15 14.71
N VAL A 205 8.04 1.06 13.61
CA VAL A 205 8.15 2.12 12.61
C VAL A 205 7.48 1.62 11.34
N PHE A 206 6.40 2.29 10.97
CA PHE A 206 5.59 1.97 9.79
C PHE A 206 6.03 2.83 8.60
N ILE A 207 6.01 2.27 7.38
CA ILE A 207 6.15 3.04 6.13
C ILE A 207 5.23 2.53 5.03
N ASP A 208 4.59 3.44 4.32
CA ASP A 208 3.73 3.21 3.16
C ASP A 208 4.44 3.67 1.87
N LEU A 209 4.64 2.74 0.93
CA LEU A 209 5.40 2.97 -0.29
C LEU A 209 4.46 3.12 -1.50
N GLY A 210 4.24 4.37 -1.91
CA GLY A 210 3.17 4.76 -2.84
C GLY A 210 1.91 5.21 -2.08
N CYS A 211 2.09 6.07 -1.07
CA CYS A 211 1.05 6.38 -0.08
C CYS A 211 -0.07 7.32 -0.56
N GLY A 212 0.05 7.91 -1.76
CA GLY A 212 -0.89 8.89 -2.30
C GLY A 212 -1.11 10.06 -1.34
N ILE A 213 -2.38 10.24 -0.95
CA ILE A 213 -2.83 11.26 0.01
C ILE A 213 -2.50 10.93 1.49
N GLY A 214 -1.85 9.79 1.77
CA GLY A 214 -1.32 9.44 3.09
C GLY A 214 -2.31 8.85 4.09
N GLN A 215 -3.53 8.46 3.67
CA GLN A 215 -4.60 8.05 4.59
C GLN A 215 -4.23 6.86 5.49
N LEU A 216 -3.51 5.87 4.97
CA LEU A 216 -3.03 4.71 5.75
C LEU A 216 -1.95 5.11 6.76
N VAL A 217 -1.12 6.10 6.44
CA VAL A 217 -0.09 6.65 7.34
C VAL A 217 -0.73 7.35 8.54
N PHE A 218 -1.74 8.19 8.28
CA PHE A 218 -2.49 8.90 9.32
C PHE A 218 -3.28 7.92 10.19
N PHE A 219 -4.04 7.00 9.56
CA PHE A 219 -4.81 5.97 10.24
C PHE A 219 -3.93 5.10 11.15
N THR A 220 -2.83 4.55 10.62
CA THR A 220 -1.88 3.73 11.39
C THR A 220 -1.26 4.50 12.55
N SER A 221 -1.03 5.82 12.39
CA SER A 221 -0.55 6.66 13.49
C SER A 221 -1.62 6.93 14.57
N ALA A 222 -2.92 6.94 14.24
CA ALA A 222 -3.99 7.10 15.22
C ALA A 222 -4.36 5.79 15.94
N TYR A 223 -4.44 4.69 15.19
CA TYR A 223 -4.88 3.38 15.68
C TYR A 223 -3.74 2.65 16.42
N ALA A 224 -2.77 2.12 15.68
CA ALA A 224 -1.64 1.37 16.22
C ALA A 224 -0.60 2.25 16.99
N GLN A 225 -0.67 3.58 16.82
CA GLN A 225 0.17 4.56 17.54
C GLN A 225 1.67 4.30 17.43
N CYS A 226 2.11 3.84 16.25
CA CYS A 226 3.50 3.55 15.91
C CYS A 226 4.48 4.66 16.32
N LYS A 227 5.69 4.28 16.72
CA LYS A 227 6.79 5.19 17.11
C LYS A 227 7.04 6.26 16.04
N LYS A 228 6.95 5.84 14.78
CA LYS A 228 6.83 6.68 13.58
C LYS A 228 5.95 5.99 12.53
N SER A 229 5.30 6.78 11.69
CA SER A 229 4.62 6.35 10.46
C SER A 229 5.08 7.25 9.30
N TYR A 230 5.60 6.65 8.23
CA TYR A 230 6.04 7.36 7.03
C TYR A 230 5.13 7.05 5.84
N GLY A 231 5.04 7.98 4.90
CA GLY A 231 4.58 7.73 3.54
C GLY A 231 5.57 8.31 2.53
N ILE A 232 5.77 7.63 1.40
CA ILE A 232 6.48 8.17 0.24
C ILE A 232 5.50 8.16 -0.94
N GLU A 233 5.38 9.28 -1.63
CA GLU A 233 4.55 9.44 -2.84
C GLU A 233 5.35 10.11 -3.96
N LEU A 234 5.29 9.53 -5.16
CA LEU A 234 6.04 10.00 -6.32
C LEU A 234 5.35 11.18 -7.03
N ASN A 235 4.02 11.23 -6.99
CA ASN A 235 3.25 12.25 -7.69
C ASN A 235 3.07 13.51 -6.81
N PRO A 236 3.54 14.70 -7.25
CA PRO A 236 3.45 15.93 -6.47
C PRO A 236 2.02 16.33 -6.08
N PHE A 237 1.00 15.98 -6.89
CA PHE A 237 -0.38 16.43 -6.65
C PHE A 237 -1.09 15.66 -5.51
N PRO A 238 -1.13 14.30 -5.50
CA PRO A 238 -1.56 13.54 -4.33
C PRO A 238 -0.77 13.87 -3.06
N TYR A 239 0.55 14.08 -3.16
CA TYR A 239 1.38 14.52 -2.04
C TYR A 239 0.95 15.88 -1.47
N GLN A 240 0.74 16.89 -2.33
CA GLN A 240 0.29 18.23 -1.89
C GLN A 240 -1.10 18.20 -1.23
N LEU A 241 -2.02 17.38 -1.75
CA LEU A 241 -3.30 17.12 -1.08
C LEU A 241 -3.09 16.44 0.28
N GLY A 242 -2.27 15.39 0.34
CA GLY A 242 -1.92 14.70 1.58
C GLY A 242 -1.24 15.59 2.63
N ALA A 243 -0.47 16.60 2.22
CA ALA A 243 0.16 17.57 3.12
C ALA A 243 -0.88 18.49 3.80
N ASN A 244 -1.92 18.91 3.06
CA ASN A 244 -3.05 19.65 3.61
C ASN A 244 -3.87 18.77 4.58
N VAL A 245 -4.17 17.53 4.18
CA VAL A 245 -4.85 16.54 5.02
C VAL A 245 -4.04 16.28 6.31
N GLN A 246 -2.72 16.15 6.23
CA GLN A 246 -1.84 15.99 7.39
C GLN A 246 -1.93 17.17 8.36
N LEU A 247 -1.96 18.41 7.86
CA LEU A 247 -2.11 19.61 8.69
C LEU A 247 -3.46 19.61 9.43
N ILE A 248 -4.55 19.23 8.74
CA ILE A 248 -5.89 19.18 9.32
C ILE A 248 -6.02 18.03 10.32
N PHE A 249 -5.59 16.81 9.96
CA PHE A 249 -5.53 15.64 10.84
C PHE A 249 -4.79 15.97 12.15
N ARG A 250 -3.63 16.64 12.07
CA ARG A 250 -2.87 17.11 13.24
C ARG A 250 -3.58 18.18 14.08
N LYS A 251 -4.52 18.94 13.52
CA LYS A 251 -5.41 19.84 14.28
C LYS A 251 -6.54 19.07 14.94
N LEU A 252 -7.23 18.21 14.19
CA LEU A 252 -8.36 17.39 14.66
C LEU A 252 -7.95 16.49 15.83
N MET A 253 -6.88 15.69 15.69
CA MET A 253 -6.40 14.82 16.78
C MET A 253 -6.04 15.60 18.05
N LYS A 254 -5.49 16.82 17.93
CA LYS A 254 -5.20 17.71 19.07
C LYS A 254 -6.47 18.34 19.66
N ASN A 255 -7.50 18.58 18.86
CA ASN A 255 -8.80 19.06 19.35
C ASN A 255 -9.53 17.96 20.10
N PHE A 256 -9.52 16.73 19.58
CA PHE A 256 -10.23 15.59 20.15
C PHE A 256 -9.48 14.89 21.32
N GLY A 257 -8.41 15.50 21.83
CA GLY A 257 -7.61 14.98 22.94
C GLY A 257 -6.90 13.64 22.66
N LYS A 258 -6.84 13.21 21.39
CA LYS A 258 -6.36 11.87 21.01
C LYS A 258 -4.84 11.79 21.00
N ARG A 259 -4.33 10.62 21.42
CA ARG A 259 -2.94 10.21 21.26
C ARG A 259 -2.71 9.67 19.84
N PHE A 260 -1.55 9.98 19.27
CA PHE A 260 -1.13 9.46 17.98
C PHE A 260 0.39 9.36 17.87
N GLY A 261 0.84 8.42 17.04
CA GLY A 261 2.24 8.26 16.65
C GLY A 261 2.75 9.43 15.82
N LYS A 262 4.07 9.63 15.78
CA LYS A 262 4.67 10.63 14.88
C LYS A 262 4.40 10.20 13.44
N HIS A 263 3.86 11.07 12.59
CA HIS A 263 3.65 10.77 11.18
C HIS A 263 4.22 11.86 10.27
N GLU A 264 4.65 11.46 9.07
CA GLU A 264 5.21 12.31 8.02
C GLU A 264 4.91 11.67 6.66
N ILE A 265 4.71 12.48 5.62
CA ILE A 265 4.67 12.02 4.22
C ILE A 265 5.70 12.81 3.43
N LEU A 266 6.22 12.22 2.36
CA LEU A 266 7.39 12.71 1.63
C LEU A 266 7.14 12.61 0.12
N GLU A 267 7.57 13.63 -0.62
CA GLU A 267 7.55 13.68 -2.09
C GLU A 267 8.82 13.05 -2.65
N GLY A 268 8.72 12.06 -3.54
CA GLY A 268 9.87 11.50 -4.24
C GLY A 268 9.72 10.05 -4.70
N ASP A 269 10.70 9.56 -5.46
CA ASP A 269 10.78 8.17 -5.89
C ASP A 269 11.28 7.28 -4.73
N ILE A 270 10.53 6.22 -4.42
CA ILE A 270 10.89 5.16 -3.46
C ILE A 270 12.31 4.61 -3.69
N MET A 271 12.78 4.63 -4.93
CA MET A 271 14.11 4.16 -5.32
C MET A 271 15.24 5.15 -4.98
N ASN A 272 14.97 6.40 -4.63
CA ASN A 272 16.00 7.38 -4.29
C ASN A 272 16.83 6.97 -3.06
N VAL A 273 18.10 7.38 -3.04
CA VAL A 273 19.04 7.06 -1.95
C VAL A 273 18.62 7.70 -0.62
N GLU A 274 17.99 8.88 -0.67
CA GLU A 274 17.56 9.65 0.51
C GLU A 274 16.53 8.90 1.40
N PHE A 275 15.72 8.03 0.82
CA PHE A 275 14.73 7.25 1.55
C PHE A 275 15.25 5.92 2.07
N ARG A 276 16.43 5.45 1.62
CA ARG A 276 16.93 4.11 1.98
C ARG A 276 17.10 3.93 3.48
N GLU A 277 17.55 4.95 4.21
CA GLU A 277 17.67 4.90 5.68
C GLU A 277 16.29 4.97 6.38
N LYS A 278 15.32 5.71 5.84
CA LYS A 278 13.92 5.73 6.34
C LYS A 278 13.22 4.38 6.13
N ILE A 279 13.55 3.69 5.04
CA ILE A 279 13.04 2.34 4.74
C ILE A 279 13.73 1.29 5.61
N LYS A 280 15.05 1.37 5.82
CA LYS A 280 15.79 0.48 6.74
C LYS A 280 15.32 0.59 8.19
N GLU A 281 15.05 1.80 8.71
CA GLU A 281 14.57 1.94 10.10
C GLU A 281 13.13 1.44 10.33
N SER A 282 12.44 0.98 9.28
CA SER A 282 11.07 0.49 9.37
C SER A 282 10.99 -0.98 9.79
N THR A 283 10.10 -1.26 10.75
CA THR A 283 9.78 -2.64 11.18
C THR A 283 8.58 -3.20 10.43
N VAL A 284 7.75 -2.32 9.85
CA VAL A 284 6.56 -2.66 9.07
C VAL A 284 6.50 -1.81 7.81
N ILE A 285 6.44 -2.47 6.65
CA ILE A 285 6.32 -1.84 5.33
C ILE A 285 4.98 -2.22 4.71
N PHE A 286 4.24 -1.27 4.16
CA PHE A 286 3.07 -1.51 3.32
C PHE A 286 3.36 -1.11 1.86
N ILE A 287 2.92 -1.93 0.91
CA ILE A 287 3.11 -1.69 -0.53
C ILE A 287 1.88 -2.17 -1.30
N ASN A 288 1.03 -1.27 -1.81
CA ASN A 288 -0.01 -1.66 -2.76
C ASN A 288 0.56 -1.83 -4.18
N ASN A 289 1.34 -2.90 -4.36
CA ASN A 289 1.99 -3.24 -5.62
C ASN A 289 1.04 -3.79 -6.71
N LEU A 290 -0.28 -3.54 -6.64
CA LEU A 290 -1.25 -4.06 -7.61
C LEU A 290 -1.04 -3.51 -9.03
N LEU A 291 -0.63 -2.24 -9.18
CA LEU A 291 -0.30 -1.66 -10.48
C LEU A 291 1.20 -1.67 -10.82
N PHE A 292 2.08 -1.98 -9.86
CA PHE A 292 3.53 -2.02 -10.11
C PHE A 292 3.86 -3.13 -11.12
N ASP A 293 4.68 -2.77 -12.11
CA ASP A 293 5.15 -3.69 -13.16
C ASP A 293 6.26 -4.63 -12.67
N ALA A 294 6.69 -5.55 -13.54
CA ALA A 294 7.66 -6.58 -13.21
C ALA A 294 9.10 -6.07 -13.06
N GLU A 295 9.48 -5.00 -13.75
CA GLU A 295 10.82 -4.42 -13.70
C GLU A 295 10.99 -3.59 -12.42
N PHE A 296 10.03 -2.71 -12.14
CA PHE A 296 9.99 -1.95 -10.89
C PHE A 296 9.92 -2.89 -9.68
N MET A 297 9.06 -3.92 -9.71
CA MET A 297 9.01 -4.92 -8.63
C MET A 297 10.29 -5.75 -8.48
N TRP A 298 11.04 -5.99 -9.57
CA TRP A 298 12.35 -6.66 -9.48
C TRP A 298 13.36 -5.74 -8.80
N ARG A 299 13.50 -4.50 -9.28
CA ARG A 299 14.40 -3.47 -8.71
C ARG A 299 14.09 -3.19 -7.24
N LEU A 300 12.81 -3.04 -6.87
CA LEU A 300 12.39 -2.82 -5.48
C LEU A 300 12.83 -4.00 -4.57
N LYS A 301 12.72 -5.25 -5.05
CA LYS A 301 13.21 -6.42 -4.30
C LYS A 301 14.73 -6.45 -4.16
N THR A 302 15.46 -6.25 -5.26
CA THR A 302 16.92 -6.44 -5.30
C THR A 302 17.69 -5.24 -4.75
N GLU A 303 17.22 -4.01 -4.94
CA GLU A 303 17.90 -2.82 -4.43
C GLU A 303 17.48 -2.45 -3.00
N ILE A 304 16.27 -2.84 -2.56
CA ILE A 304 15.71 -2.39 -1.26
C ILE A 304 15.34 -3.57 -0.36
N LEU A 305 14.34 -4.38 -0.73
CA LEU A 305 13.69 -5.29 0.23
C LEU A 305 14.61 -6.42 0.72
N GLN A 306 15.59 -6.87 -0.06
CA GLN A 306 16.57 -7.87 0.39
C GLN A 306 17.58 -7.36 1.44
N HIS A 307 17.69 -6.04 1.58
CA HIS A 307 18.62 -5.36 2.50
C HIS A 307 17.96 -4.90 3.81
N LEU A 308 16.72 -5.31 4.06
CA LEU A 308 15.99 -5.04 5.31
C LEU A 308 16.44 -5.96 6.44
N ASP A 309 16.35 -5.50 7.68
CA ASP A 309 16.77 -6.26 8.86
C ASP A 309 15.93 -7.53 9.10
N GLU A 310 16.46 -8.44 9.92
CA GLU A 310 15.79 -9.69 10.27
C GLU A 310 14.47 -9.43 11.02
N GLY A 311 13.40 -10.12 10.64
CA GLY A 311 12.08 -9.97 11.24
C GLY A 311 11.26 -8.76 10.77
N VAL A 312 11.76 -7.94 9.84
CA VAL A 312 10.97 -6.86 9.21
C VAL A 312 9.77 -7.46 8.46
N LYS A 313 8.60 -6.82 8.59
CA LYS A 313 7.29 -7.32 8.13
C LYS A 313 6.78 -6.50 6.94
N ILE A 314 6.67 -7.11 5.77
CA ILE A 314 6.27 -6.44 4.51
C ILE A 314 4.88 -6.91 4.09
N ILE A 315 3.93 -5.99 4.00
CA ILE A 315 2.53 -6.23 3.65
C ILE A 315 2.30 -5.81 2.19
N THR A 316 1.77 -6.72 1.35
CA THR A 316 1.57 -6.46 -0.08
C THR A 316 0.25 -7.01 -0.63
N THR A 317 -0.21 -6.50 -1.79
CA THR A 317 -1.41 -6.97 -2.51
C THR A 317 -1.11 -7.97 -3.64
N LYS A 318 0.13 -7.99 -4.16
CA LYS A 318 0.73 -9.11 -4.90
C LYS A 318 1.85 -9.75 -4.06
N PRO A 319 1.97 -11.08 -4.00
CA PRO A 319 2.95 -11.76 -3.15
C PRO A 319 4.39 -11.46 -3.58
N LEU A 320 5.30 -11.34 -2.60
CA LEU A 320 6.73 -11.19 -2.87
C LEU A 320 7.40 -12.55 -3.16
N GLY A 321 7.06 -13.60 -2.41
CA GLY A 321 7.41 -15.00 -2.69
C GLY A 321 6.16 -15.89 -2.79
N ASP A 322 6.29 -17.08 -3.38
CA ASP A 322 5.18 -18.04 -3.48
C ASP A 322 4.87 -18.66 -2.11
N PRO A 323 3.69 -18.43 -1.50
CA PRO A 323 3.35 -18.92 -0.16
C PRO A 323 3.34 -20.45 -0.03
N LYS A 324 3.28 -21.18 -1.15
CA LYS A 324 3.28 -22.65 -1.16
C LYS A 324 4.69 -23.25 -1.30
N LYS A 325 5.72 -22.45 -1.60
CA LYS A 325 7.09 -22.91 -1.89
C LYS A 325 8.11 -22.46 -0.83
N ILE A 326 7.74 -22.62 0.44
CA ILE A 326 8.49 -22.17 1.63
C ILE A 326 9.96 -22.63 1.62
N ASN A 327 10.21 -23.90 1.26
CA ASN A 327 11.57 -24.49 1.27
C ASN A 327 12.52 -23.82 0.28
N VAL A 328 13.76 -23.57 0.70
CA VAL A 328 14.86 -23.10 -0.15
C VAL A 328 15.35 -24.23 -1.07
N THR A 329 15.83 -23.87 -2.27
CA THR A 329 16.33 -24.79 -3.31
C THR A 329 17.39 -24.07 -4.15
N ASP A 330 18.39 -24.77 -4.68
CA ASP A 330 19.54 -24.17 -5.41
C ASP A 330 19.12 -23.11 -6.44
N ARG A 331 18.10 -23.43 -7.27
CA ARG A 331 17.53 -22.54 -8.30
C ARG A 331 16.86 -21.25 -7.80
N ARG A 332 16.79 -21.03 -6.48
CA ARG A 332 16.13 -19.88 -5.84
C ARG A 332 16.96 -19.23 -4.72
N ILE A 333 18.22 -19.62 -4.53
CA ILE A 333 19.10 -19.06 -3.49
C ILE A 333 19.19 -17.53 -3.56
N GLY A 334 19.28 -16.97 -4.77
CA GLY A 334 19.35 -15.52 -5.02
C GLY A 334 18.01 -14.79 -5.19
N ASP A 335 16.89 -15.41 -4.81
CA ASP A 335 15.57 -14.73 -4.77
C ASP A 335 15.20 -14.36 -3.32
N LEU A 336 14.40 -13.31 -3.15
CA LEU A 336 13.93 -12.83 -1.85
C LEU A 336 13.22 -13.95 -1.05
N SER A 337 12.58 -14.94 -1.71
CA SER A 337 11.94 -16.09 -1.04
C SER A 337 12.92 -17.06 -0.36
N ALA A 338 14.22 -16.97 -0.60
CA ALA A 338 15.23 -17.72 0.15
C ALA A 338 15.46 -17.14 1.57
N ILE A 339 15.37 -15.81 1.71
CA ILE A 339 15.63 -15.06 2.95
C ILE A 339 14.36 -14.48 3.57
N SER A 340 13.18 -14.92 3.15
CA SER A 340 11.90 -14.46 3.69
C SER A 340 10.81 -15.53 3.63
N GLU A 341 9.74 -15.32 4.39
CA GLU A 341 8.58 -16.21 4.43
C GLU A 341 7.31 -15.42 4.14
N THR A 342 6.62 -15.77 3.03
CA THR A 342 5.35 -15.15 2.63
C THR A 342 4.16 -16.01 3.04
N VAL A 343 3.22 -15.44 3.80
CA VAL A 343 1.94 -16.05 4.17
C VAL A 343 0.77 -15.19 3.67
N TYR A 344 -0.44 -15.73 3.69
CA TYR A 344 -1.67 -14.98 3.43
C TYR A 344 -2.13 -14.26 4.70
N LEU A 345 -2.69 -13.05 4.54
CA LEU A 345 -3.40 -12.31 5.59
C LEU A 345 -4.93 -12.38 5.40
N LYS A 346 -5.67 -12.12 6.46
CA LYS A 346 -7.14 -12.05 6.48
C LYS A 346 -7.66 -10.94 5.55
N SER A 347 -8.44 -11.35 4.56
CA SER A 347 -9.06 -10.47 3.56
C SER A 347 -10.54 -10.25 3.90
N LEU A 348 -10.97 -8.99 4.03
CA LEU A 348 -12.36 -8.62 4.30
C LEU A 348 -13.15 -8.40 2.99
N PRO A 349 -14.48 -8.68 2.97
CA PRO A 349 -15.38 -8.13 1.94
C PRO A 349 -15.30 -6.60 1.94
N GLY A 350 -15.26 -5.98 0.77
CA GLY A 350 -15.10 -4.52 0.64
C GLY A 350 -13.78 -3.96 1.21
N GLY A 351 -12.76 -4.79 1.41
CA GLY A 351 -11.46 -4.37 1.95
C GLY A 351 -10.64 -3.44 1.05
N VAL A 352 -11.14 -3.11 -0.14
CA VAL A 352 -10.55 -2.24 -1.15
C VAL A 352 -11.65 -1.42 -1.84
N SER A 353 -11.37 -0.17 -2.21
CA SER A 353 -12.38 0.76 -2.78
C SER A 353 -12.96 0.32 -4.12
N TRP A 354 -12.23 -0.48 -4.91
CA TRP A 354 -12.52 -0.73 -6.33
C TRP A 354 -13.11 -2.12 -6.63
N THR A 355 -13.42 -2.94 -5.62
CA THR A 355 -14.18 -4.21 -5.82
C THR A 355 -14.76 -4.80 -4.53
N ASP A 356 -15.99 -5.31 -4.60
CA ASP A 356 -16.63 -6.07 -3.51
C ASP A 356 -15.91 -7.39 -3.17
N LYS A 357 -15.12 -7.92 -4.12
CA LYS A 357 -14.41 -9.19 -3.96
C LYS A 357 -13.23 -9.00 -2.99
N PRO A 358 -13.10 -9.83 -1.93
CA PRO A 358 -11.98 -9.72 -1.00
C PRO A 358 -10.62 -9.72 -1.72
N CYS A 359 -9.91 -8.59 -1.66
CA CYS A 359 -8.55 -8.47 -2.19
C CYS A 359 -7.58 -9.23 -1.28
N ARG A 360 -6.66 -9.99 -1.86
CA ARG A 360 -5.71 -10.79 -1.07
C ARG A 360 -4.54 -9.95 -0.62
N PHE A 361 -4.32 -9.93 0.69
CA PHE A 361 -3.11 -9.38 1.31
C PHE A 361 -2.15 -10.50 1.69
N TYR A 362 -0.85 -10.17 1.67
CA TYR A 362 0.24 -11.10 1.94
C TYR A 362 1.19 -10.45 2.96
N LEU A 363 1.59 -11.21 3.99
CA LEU A 363 2.66 -10.83 4.89
C LEU A 363 3.93 -11.57 4.45
N THR A 364 5.00 -10.83 4.15
CA THR A 364 6.34 -11.37 3.93
C THR A 364 7.24 -10.93 5.07
N THR A 365 7.69 -11.85 5.91
CA THR A 365 8.62 -11.57 7.01
C THR A 365 10.04 -11.94 6.59
N ILE A 366 11.02 -11.06 6.81
CA ILE A 366 12.43 -11.36 6.57
C ILE A 366 12.91 -12.44 7.56
N ASN A 367 13.46 -13.54 7.03
CA ASN A 367 13.88 -14.73 7.75
C ASN A 367 15.10 -15.35 7.06
N ARG A 368 16.31 -14.84 7.35
CA ARG A 368 17.58 -15.33 6.79
C ARG A 368 17.97 -16.71 7.32
N MET A 369 17.42 -17.10 8.47
CA MET A 369 17.65 -18.40 9.09
C MET A 369 17.19 -19.58 8.21
N LYS A 370 16.22 -19.36 7.30
CA LYS A 370 15.88 -20.31 6.23
C LYS A 370 17.08 -20.69 5.37
N LEU A 371 17.82 -19.70 4.87
CA LEU A 371 18.96 -19.89 3.98
C LEU A 371 20.16 -20.51 4.72
N VAL A 372 20.42 -20.04 5.95
CA VAL A 372 21.45 -20.61 6.83
C VAL A 372 21.19 -22.10 7.11
N ASN A 373 19.95 -22.48 7.41
CA ASN A 373 19.59 -23.87 7.68
C ASN A 373 19.65 -24.75 6.42
N TYR A 374 19.30 -24.22 5.26
CA TYR A 374 19.46 -24.91 3.97
C TYR A 374 20.94 -25.25 3.68
N PHE A 375 21.86 -24.29 3.83
CA PHE A 375 23.30 -24.56 3.62
C PHE A 375 23.88 -25.52 4.68
N LYS A 376 23.45 -25.44 5.94
CA LYS A 376 23.81 -26.43 6.98
C LYS A 376 23.40 -27.85 6.59
N GLN A 377 22.16 -28.03 6.12
CA GLN A 377 21.66 -29.34 5.66
C GLN A 377 22.45 -29.85 4.44
N LYS A 378 22.73 -28.96 3.47
CA LYS A 378 23.50 -29.30 2.26
C LYS A 378 24.91 -29.83 2.59
N ARG A 379 25.67 -29.13 3.45
CA ARG A 379 27.01 -29.57 3.90
C ARG A 379 26.98 -30.94 4.62
N VAL A 380 25.92 -31.24 5.38
CA VAL A 380 25.74 -32.55 6.02
C VAL A 380 25.50 -33.65 4.97
N MET A 381 24.62 -33.42 3.99
CA MET A 381 24.34 -34.38 2.91
C MET A 381 25.58 -34.65 2.04
N GLU A 382 26.38 -33.63 1.75
CA GLU A 382 27.64 -33.75 1.00
C GLU A 382 28.68 -34.58 1.78
N THR A 383 28.80 -34.35 3.09
CA THR A 383 29.66 -35.13 4.01
C THR A 383 29.22 -36.60 4.09
N GLU A 384 27.91 -36.85 4.16
CA GLU A 384 27.35 -38.21 4.10
C GLU A 384 27.61 -38.90 2.76
N MET A 385 27.47 -38.21 1.63
CA MET A 385 27.75 -38.80 0.32
C MET A 385 29.25 -39.09 0.13
N SER A 386 30.13 -38.21 0.60
CA SER A 386 31.59 -38.41 0.58
C SER A 386 32.01 -39.64 1.41
N SER A 387 31.46 -39.77 2.62
CA SER A 387 31.73 -40.93 3.49
C SER A 387 31.11 -42.24 2.95
N LYS A 388 29.92 -42.19 2.35
CA LYS A 388 29.29 -43.36 1.67
C LYS A 388 30.12 -43.82 0.46
N LYS A 389 30.69 -42.91 -0.34
CA LYS A 389 31.60 -43.24 -1.46
C LYS A 389 32.93 -43.89 -1.02
N LYS A 390 33.36 -43.71 0.23
CA LYS A 390 34.64 -44.25 0.76
C LYS A 390 34.56 -45.68 1.32
N LYS A 391 33.39 -46.33 1.32
CA LYS A 391 33.30 -47.78 1.65
C LYS A 391 33.76 -48.63 0.45
N PRO A 392 34.85 -49.41 0.56
CA PRO A 392 35.31 -50.25 -0.54
C PRO A 392 34.32 -51.39 -0.80
N THR A 393 33.97 -51.63 -2.06
CA THR A 393 33.25 -52.82 -2.47
C THR A 393 34.15 -54.04 -2.32
N LYS A 394 33.93 -54.82 -1.25
CA LYS A 394 34.48 -56.19 -1.15
C LYS A 394 33.91 -57.01 -2.33
N ARG A 395 34.69 -57.12 -3.41
CA ARG A 395 34.43 -58.05 -4.51
C ARG A 395 34.54 -59.45 -3.92
N ASN A 396 33.44 -60.21 -3.91
CA ASN A 396 33.51 -61.65 -3.68
C ASN A 396 34.35 -62.26 -4.80
N ARG A 397 35.59 -62.64 -4.49
CA ARG A 397 36.32 -63.67 -5.24
C ARG A 397 36.14 -64.97 -4.46
N SER A 398 35.52 -65.93 -5.11
CA SER A 398 35.44 -67.30 -4.64
C SER A 398 36.83 -67.93 -4.59
N HIS A 399 37.10 -68.73 -3.57
CA HIS A 399 38.05 -69.82 -3.66
C HIS A 399 37.65 -70.90 -2.66
N ASP A 400 37.44 -72.11 -3.17
CA ASP A 400 37.24 -73.31 -2.36
C ASP A 400 38.58 -73.87 -1.87
N SER A 401 38.57 -74.42 -0.66
CA SER A 401 39.35 -75.59 -0.26
C SER A 401 38.89 -76.07 1.13
N GLU A 402 39.04 -77.36 1.41
CA GLU A 402 38.35 -78.04 2.52
C GLU A 402 39.27 -78.46 3.69
N ASN A 403 38.61 -78.67 4.84
CA ASN A 403 38.80 -79.81 5.77
C ASN A 403 39.82 -79.73 6.94
N SER A 404 39.37 -80.27 8.10
CA SER A 404 40.12 -80.81 9.27
C SER A 404 41.15 -79.89 9.98
N SER A 405 41.27 -79.83 11.32
CA SER A 405 41.03 -80.80 12.41
C SER A 405 41.24 -80.14 13.79
N PHE A 406 40.68 -80.72 14.88
CA PHE A 406 41.20 -80.83 16.30
C PHE A 406 41.91 -79.62 16.99
N ASP A 407 41.74 -79.28 18.28
CA ASP A 407 40.91 -79.82 19.39
C ASP A 407 40.73 -78.75 20.52
N GLU A 408 40.17 -79.14 21.68
CA GLU A 408 40.25 -78.57 23.07
C GLU A 408 40.94 -77.19 23.31
N SER A 409 40.50 -76.30 24.22
CA SER A 409 39.50 -76.29 25.33
C SER A 409 39.22 -74.79 25.69
N THR A 410 38.20 -74.33 26.42
CA THR A 410 37.57 -74.75 27.70
C THR A 410 36.17 -74.14 27.83
N LEU A 411 35.30 -74.69 28.68
CA LEU A 411 33.90 -74.26 28.92
C LEU A 411 33.73 -73.40 30.22
N PRO A 412 32.53 -73.17 30.81
CA PRO A 412 31.58 -72.14 30.37
C PRO A 412 30.95 -71.30 31.52
N ILE A 413 30.22 -70.22 31.19
CA ILE A 413 29.04 -69.77 31.98
C ILE A 413 27.90 -69.35 31.04
N GLN A 414 26.68 -69.85 31.28
CA GLN A 414 25.41 -69.36 30.73
C GLN A 414 24.33 -69.35 31.87
N PRO A 415 22.99 -69.38 31.66
CA PRO A 415 22.19 -68.16 31.87
C PRO A 415 20.91 -68.32 32.72
N THR A 416 20.25 -67.19 33.00
CA THR A 416 18.82 -67.08 33.34
C THR A 416 18.32 -65.80 32.64
N SER A 417 17.43 -65.83 31.65
CA SER A 417 15.97 -66.03 31.77
C SER A 417 15.36 -65.02 32.78
N ASP A 418 14.41 -64.16 32.40
CA ASP A 418 13.11 -64.51 31.81
C ASP A 418 12.54 -63.46 30.84
N GLU A 419 11.56 -63.87 30.04
CA GLU A 419 10.62 -63.00 29.30
C GLU A 419 9.20 -63.55 29.53
N PRO A 420 8.14 -62.71 29.46
CA PRO A 420 7.21 -62.94 28.35
C PRO A 420 6.54 -61.68 27.76
N ASN A 421 6.87 -61.43 26.50
CA ASN A 421 5.95 -61.16 25.38
C ASN A 421 4.48 -60.82 25.70
N GLN A 422 4.05 -59.59 25.35
CA GLN A 422 2.66 -59.34 24.93
C GLN A 422 2.58 -58.43 23.69
N LYS A 423 1.43 -58.50 23.01
CA LYS A 423 1.32 -58.28 21.56
C LYS A 423 0.92 -56.85 21.16
N ARG A 424 1.31 -56.51 19.92
CA ARG A 424 0.88 -55.32 19.17
C ARG A 424 -0.65 -55.19 19.13
N HIS A 425 -1.16 -53.95 19.20
CA HIS A 425 -2.36 -53.54 18.45
C HIS A 425 -2.22 -52.10 17.95
N THR A 426 -2.95 -51.78 16.88
CA THR A 426 -2.79 -50.57 16.07
C THR A 426 -3.74 -49.44 16.48
N GLY A 427 -3.20 -48.30 16.92
CA GLY A 427 -3.92 -47.02 17.05
C GLY A 427 -3.75 -46.14 15.80
N ARG A 428 -4.75 -45.29 15.49
CA ARG A 428 -4.71 -44.36 14.34
C ARG A 428 -4.22 -42.97 14.75
N ASP A 429 -3.40 -42.35 13.91
CA ASP A 429 -3.18 -40.90 13.95
C ASP A 429 -4.48 -40.12 13.62
N PRO A 430 -4.75 -38.99 14.29
CA PRO A 430 -5.87 -38.12 13.98
C PRO A 430 -5.62 -37.35 12.68
N LYS A 431 -6.51 -37.49 11.69
CA LYS A 431 -6.45 -36.72 10.43
C LYS A 431 -6.95 -35.30 10.65
N MET A 432 -6.19 -34.31 10.19
CA MET A 432 -6.71 -32.95 9.98
C MET A 432 -7.88 -32.95 8.96
N PRO A 433 -8.81 -31.98 9.05
CA PRO A 433 -9.89 -31.83 8.07
C PRO A 433 -9.37 -31.63 6.64
N ARG A 434 -10.08 -32.18 5.67
CA ARG A 434 -9.80 -31.95 4.24
C ARG A 434 -10.21 -30.53 3.86
N ALA A 435 -9.32 -29.80 3.19
CA ALA A 435 -9.70 -28.63 2.42
C ALA A 435 -10.64 -29.03 1.26
N ILE A 436 -11.55 -28.11 0.91
CA ILE A 436 -12.51 -28.29 -0.20
C ILE A 436 -11.75 -28.16 -1.54
N PRO A 437 -11.89 -29.11 -2.48
CA PRO A 437 -11.22 -29.01 -3.78
C PRO A 437 -11.83 -27.94 -4.70
N ASP A 438 -10.94 -27.18 -5.34
CA ASP A 438 -10.95 -26.61 -6.69
C ASP A 438 -12.26 -26.13 -7.36
N VAL A 439 -12.18 -24.96 -8.00
CA VAL A 439 -12.23 -24.82 -9.48
C VAL A 439 -11.88 -23.36 -9.83
N PHE A 440 -10.95 -23.16 -10.77
CA PHE A 440 -10.97 -22.14 -11.84
C PHE A 440 -9.59 -22.05 -12.52
N ASP A 441 -9.32 -22.99 -13.42
CA ASP A 441 -8.41 -22.79 -14.55
C ASP A 441 -9.12 -23.28 -15.82
N ALA A 442 -9.36 -22.37 -16.76
CA ALA A 442 -10.15 -22.62 -17.97
C ALA A 442 -9.88 -21.54 -19.03
N THR A 443 -8.90 -21.77 -19.88
CA THR A 443 -8.74 -20.97 -21.12
C THR A 443 -9.82 -21.36 -22.15
N PRO A 444 -10.34 -20.40 -22.95
CA PRO A 444 -11.54 -20.64 -23.75
C PRO A 444 -11.24 -21.39 -25.06
N SER A 445 -11.81 -22.59 -25.22
CA SER A 445 -11.88 -23.30 -26.49
C SER A 445 -13.32 -23.32 -27.05
N LYS A 446 -13.48 -23.45 -28.37
CA LYS A 446 -14.74 -23.20 -29.09
C LYS A 446 -15.55 -24.49 -29.29
N GLY A 447 -16.80 -24.55 -28.81
CA GLY A 447 -17.71 -25.69 -29.03
C GLY A 447 -19.16 -25.25 -29.23
N ARG A 448 -19.83 -25.75 -30.29
CA ARG A 448 -21.22 -25.42 -30.65
C ARG A 448 -22.23 -26.29 -29.88
N GLY A 449 -23.33 -25.71 -29.40
CA GLY A 449 -24.48 -26.46 -28.87
C GLY A 449 -25.73 -25.58 -28.73
N ARG A 450 -26.93 -26.09 -29.05
CA ARG A 450 -28.22 -25.38 -29.02
C ARG A 450 -29.19 -26.06 -28.05
N PRO A 451 -29.82 -25.34 -27.10
CA PRO A 451 -30.67 -25.95 -26.07
C PRO A 451 -32.09 -26.30 -26.56
N LYS A 452 -32.78 -27.15 -25.79
CA LYS A 452 -34.23 -27.42 -25.86
C LYS A 452 -34.91 -27.06 -24.52
N LYS A 453 -36.17 -26.62 -24.57
CA LYS A 453 -37.12 -26.51 -23.43
C LYS A 453 -37.58 -27.94 -23.01
N ILE A 454 -38.41 -28.23 -21.99
CA ILE A 454 -39.55 -27.59 -21.25
C ILE A 454 -39.75 -28.44 -19.93
N PRO A 455 -40.72 -28.20 -19.01
CA PRO A 455 -41.39 -27.00 -18.45
C PRO A 455 -41.26 -26.89 -16.89
N GLU A 456 -41.95 -25.92 -16.27
CA GLU A 456 -42.26 -25.83 -14.82
C GLU A 456 -43.62 -26.47 -14.47
N PRO A 457 -43.94 -26.64 -13.17
CA PRO A 457 -45.30 -26.51 -12.62
C PRO A 457 -45.44 -25.38 -11.57
N SER A 458 -46.67 -24.93 -11.30
CA SER A 458 -47.00 -23.63 -10.70
C SER A 458 -47.71 -23.66 -9.33
N THR A 459 -47.69 -22.53 -8.59
CA THR A 459 -48.71 -22.05 -7.61
C THR A 459 -48.38 -20.59 -7.17
N SER A 460 -49.25 -19.81 -6.51
CA SER A 460 -50.45 -19.14 -7.08
C SER A 460 -51.18 -18.21 -6.08
N SER A 461 -51.07 -16.87 -6.20
CA SER A 461 -52.04 -15.84 -5.73
C SER A 461 -51.57 -14.42 -6.15
N SER A 462 -52.37 -13.43 -6.63
CA SER A 462 -53.72 -12.91 -6.28
C SER A 462 -53.69 -11.97 -5.06
N ARG A 463 -53.95 -10.64 -5.11
CA ARG A 463 -54.49 -9.65 -6.11
C ARG A 463 -53.80 -8.26 -5.82
N ARG A 464 -54.07 -7.07 -6.39
CA ARG A 464 -55.19 -6.41 -7.14
C ARG A 464 -54.67 -5.56 -8.33
N ARG A 465 -55.38 -4.49 -8.74
CA ARG A 465 -55.04 -3.44 -9.74
C ARG A 465 -55.76 -2.12 -9.43
N SER A 466 -55.18 -1.01 -9.89
CA SER A 466 -55.82 0.18 -10.49
C SER A 466 -54.71 0.93 -11.24
N SER A 467 -54.66 0.98 -12.57
CA SER A 467 -55.47 1.84 -13.47
C SER A 467 -55.39 3.31 -13.10
N ASP A 468 -54.72 4.12 -13.92
CA ASP A 468 -55.39 4.81 -15.04
C ASP A 468 -54.41 4.97 -16.21
N ASP A 469 -54.93 5.07 -17.43
CA ASP A 469 -54.18 5.23 -18.69
C ASP A 469 -54.38 6.65 -19.23
N GLU A 470 -53.34 7.24 -19.85
CA GLU A 470 -53.48 8.33 -20.82
C GLU A 470 -52.43 8.18 -21.94
N ASP A 471 -52.79 8.60 -23.15
CA ASP A 471 -52.16 8.10 -24.39
C ASP A 471 -51.26 9.16 -25.05
N TYR A 472 -50.01 8.80 -25.37
CA TYR A 472 -49.23 9.55 -26.36
C TYR A 472 -48.24 8.68 -27.14
N LYS A 473 -48.28 8.82 -28.48
CA LYS A 473 -47.45 8.07 -29.44
C LYS A 473 -46.89 8.99 -30.54
N PRO A 474 -45.82 8.56 -31.25
CA PRO A 474 -44.62 9.41 -31.30
C PRO A 474 -44.35 10.07 -32.66
N SER A 475 -43.58 11.17 -32.61
CA SER A 475 -42.93 11.75 -33.78
C SER A 475 -41.64 11.00 -34.15
N SER A 476 -41.58 10.42 -35.35
CA SER A 476 -40.38 9.75 -35.87
C SER A 476 -39.47 10.71 -36.67
N SER A 477 -38.16 10.67 -36.45
CA SER A 477 -37.17 11.24 -37.38
C SER A 477 -35.92 10.35 -37.49
N SER A 478 -35.70 9.81 -38.70
CA SER A 478 -34.67 8.78 -38.94
C SER A 478 -33.42 9.40 -39.59
N ILE A 479 -32.32 9.51 -38.83
CA ILE A 479 -31.02 9.95 -39.37
C ILE A 479 -30.07 8.75 -39.47
N ARG A 480 -29.40 8.63 -40.63
CA ARG A 480 -28.65 7.44 -41.04
C ARG A 480 -27.25 7.40 -40.43
N HIS A 481 -26.83 6.23 -39.93
CA HIS A 481 -25.41 5.96 -39.67
C HIS A 481 -24.57 6.17 -40.95
N ARG A 482 -23.48 6.93 -40.85
CA ARG A 482 -22.39 6.92 -41.84
C ARG A 482 -21.24 6.06 -41.32
N SER A 483 -20.77 5.13 -42.16
CA SER A 483 -19.59 4.31 -41.87
C SER A 483 -18.32 5.16 -41.88
N ALA A 484 -17.51 5.05 -40.83
CA ALA A 484 -16.19 5.68 -40.75
C ALA A 484 -15.14 4.81 -41.48
N ARG A 485 -14.23 5.45 -42.23
CA ARG A 485 -13.21 4.76 -43.03
C ARG A 485 -12.14 4.10 -42.14
N ARG A 486 -11.66 2.92 -42.55
CA ARG A 486 -10.31 2.46 -42.19
C ARG A 486 -9.28 3.45 -42.72
N SER A 487 -8.41 3.97 -41.85
CA SER A 487 -7.11 4.53 -42.22
C SER A 487 -6.02 3.49 -41.96
N SER A 488 -4.94 3.51 -42.74
CA SER A 488 -3.87 2.51 -42.70
C SER A 488 -2.81 2.81 -41.64
N VAL A 489 -2.23 1.75 -41.08
CA VAL A 489 -1.12 1.81 -40.12
C VAL A 489 0.13 2.39 -40.77
N LEU A 490 0.77 3.34 -40.09
CA LEU A 490 2.18 3.70 -40.29
C LEU A 490 2.93 3.40 -38.99
N LYS A 491 3.96 2.55 -39.07
CA LYS A 491 4.91 2.34 -37.97
C LYS A 491 6.05 3.38 -38.10
N PRO A 492 6.45 4.08 -37.03
CA PRO A 492 7.75 4.74 -36.99
C PRO A 492 8.86 3.69 -37.17
N LYS A 493 9.92 4.04 -37.90
CA LYS A 493 11.20 3.32 -37.77
C LYS A 493 11.91 3.86 -36.53
N GLN A 494 12.47 2.97 -35.71
CA GLN A 494 13.57 3.34 -34.82
C GLN A 494 14.87 3.18 -35.61
N GLU A 495 15.74 4.17 -35.54
CA GLU A 495 17.15 4.02 -35.90
C GLU A 495 17.90 3.48 -34.67
N PRO A 496 18.94 2.64 -34.85
CA PRO A 496 19.70 2.12 -33.73
C PRO A 496 20.50 3.25 -33.08
N LEU A 497 20.48 3.30 -31.74
CA LEU A 497 21.38 4.17 -30.98
C LEU A 497 22.81 3.61 -31.06
N ASP A 498 23.76 4.51 -31.31
CA ASP A 498 25.19 4.21 -31.18
C ASP A 498 25.59 4.22 -29.69
N TYR A 499 26.49 3.32 -29.31
CA TYR A 499 26.94 3.09 -27.93
C TYR A 499 28.45 3.36 -27.75
N ALA A 500 29.12 3.97 -28.75
CA ALA A 500 30.57 4.17 -28.76
C ALA A 500 31.15 4.92 -27.52
N ASP A 501 30.47 5.96 -27.03
CA ASP A 501 31.01 6.90 -26.04
C ASP A 501 30.35 6.80 -24.65
N MET A 502 30.41 5.61 -24.03
CA MET A 502 30.12 5.42 -22.59
C MET A 502 31.42 5.08 -21.83
N PRO A 503 31.80 5.85 -20.78
CA PRO A 503 33.05 5.59 -20.06
C PRO A 503 32.99 4.28 -19.30
N LEU A 504 33.91 3.36 -19.61
CA LEU A 504 34.04 2.06 -18.96
C LEU A 504 34.45 2.24 -17.48
N LEU A 505 33.53 1.95 -16.57
CA LEU A 505 33.90 1.60 -15.20
C LEU A 505 34.71 0.30 -15.21
N VAL A 506 35.75 0.27 -14.37
CA VAL A 506 36.77 -0.79 -14.38
C VAL A 506 36.13 -2.15 -14.13
N LYS A 507 36.31 -3.08 -15.08
CA LYS A 507 36.21 -4.51 -14.80
C LYS A 507 37.43 -4.89 -13.98
N GLU A 508 37.23 -5.30 -12.73
CA GLU A 508 38.19 -6.24 -12.14
C GLU A 508 38.04 -7.57 -12.88
N GLU A 509 39.15 -8.10 -13.38
CA GLU A 509 39.16 -9.35 -14.13
C GLU A 509 38.97 -10.50 -13.15
N ILE A 510 37.83 -11.21 -13.25
CA ILE A 510 37.64 -12.51 -12.61
C ILE A 510 38.55 -13.49 -13.37
N PRO A 511 39.52 -14.15 -12.72
CA PRO A 511 40.35 -15.14 -13.40
C PRO A 511 39.49 -16.34 -13.82
N ASP A 512 39.66 -16.82 -15.07
CA ASP A 512 38.86 -17.93 -15.62
C ASP A 512 39.16 -19.29 -14.95
N ASP A 513 40.19 -19.40 -14.11
CA ASP A 513 40.58 -20.61 -13.36
C ASP A 513 40.07 -20.57 -11.88
N VAL A 514 38.76 -20.76 -11.66
CA VAL A 514 38.19 -21.04 -10.33
C VAL A 514 37.25 -22.25 -10.38
N ASP A 515 37.85 -23.43 -10.47
CA ASP A 515 37.15 -24.73 -10.61
C ASP A 515 36.52 -25.24 -9.29
N ASP A 516 36.66 -24.51 -8.17
CA ASP A 516 36.09 -24.89 -6.87
C ASP A 516 35.05 -23.88 -6.33
N VAL A 517 33.80 -24.33 -6.33
CA VAL A 517 32.62 -23.62 -5.79
C VAL A 517 32.73 -23.37 -4.27
N SER A 518 33.59 -24.13 -3.56
CA SER A 518 33.87 -23.92 -2.13
C SER A 518 34.38 -22.50 -1.86
N ASP A 519 35.30 -21.99 -2.69
CA ASP A 519 36.00 -20.73 -2.43
C ASP A 519 35.07 -19.51 -2.58
N VAL A 520 34.13 -19.57 -3.53
CA VAL A 520 33.05 -18.57 -3.67
C VAL A 520 32.10 -18.63 -2.47
N MET A 521 31.70 -19.83 -2.03
CA MET A 521 30.82 -19.97 -0.86
C MET A 521 31.47 -19.50 0.44
N GLU A 522 32.76 -19.72 0.64
CA GLU A 522 33.51 -19.29 1.83
C GLU A 522 33.59 -17.76 1.89
N ARG A 523 33.90 -17.09 0.78
CA ARG A 523 33.88 -15.62 0.66
C ARG A 523 32.49 -15.02 0.92
N MET A 524 31.42 -15.65 0.44
CA MET A 524 30.04 -15.22 0.73
C MET A 524 29.67 -15.42 2.20
N LEU A 525 30.13 -16.51 2.83
CA LEU A 525 29.95 -16.74 4.27
C LEU A 525 30.69 -15.70 5.11
N GLU A 526 31.91 -15.32 4.75
CA GLU A 526 32.63 -14.23 5.42
C GLU A 526 31.89 -12.89 5.32
N GLN A 527 31.34 -12.55 4.15
CA GLN A 527 30.56 -11.32 4.00
C GLN A 527 29.30 -11.33 4.87
N VAL A 528 28.56 -12.44 4.92
CA VAL A 528 27.39 -12.58 5.80
C VAL A 528 27.77 -12.49 7.28
N VAL A 529 28.90 -13.08 7.70
CA VAL A 529 29.41 -13.00 9.09
C VAL A 529 29.91 -11.58 9.44
N LYS A 530 30.30 -10.76 8.46
CA LYS A 530 30.65 -9.34 8.64
C LYS A 530 29.42 -8.39 8.62
N MET A 531 28.21 -8.91 8.42
CA MET A 531 26.95 -8.17 8.39
C MET A 531 26.00 -8.53 9.55
N VAL A 532 26.48 -9.28 10.55
CA VAL A 532 25.78 -9.67 11.79
C VAL A 532 26.56 -9.17 13.00
#